data_AF-A0A1A8ZG28-F1
#
_entry.id   AF-A0A1A8ZG28-F1
#
_cell.length_a   1.000
_cell.length_b   1.000
_cell.length_c   1.000
_cell.angle_alpha   90.00
_cell.angle_beta   90.00
_cell.angle_gamma   90.00
#
_symmetry.space_group_name_H-M   'P 1'
#
loop_
_entity.id
_entity.type
_entity.pdbx_description
1 polymer ?
#
loop_
_entity_poly.entity_id
_entity_poly.type
_entity_poly.pdbx_seq_one_letter_code
_entity_poly.pdbx_strand_id
1 'polypeptide(L)'
;MSSNESPETLSRLVEYTRTVLLGGDADGLTPETPLLEWGVLDSLKTARLVGWIRDEFGVRVPPTKMNGANFRDLNSIAALVESLRDPAGV
;
A
#
# COMPACT_ATOMS: atom_id res chain seq x y z
N MET A 1 19.03 -0.04 -18.89
CA MET A 1 18.00 -0.90 -18.27
C MET A 1 16.92 0.04 -17.77
N SER A 2 15.87 0.19 -18.56
CA SER A 2 14.84 1.20 -18.35
C SER A 2 13.97 0.84 -17.14
N SER A 3 13.94 1.77 -16.20
CA SER A 3 12.93 2.08 -15.19
C SER A 3 11.67 1.20 -15.20
N ASN A 4 11.52 0.36 -14.17
CA ASN A 4 10.23 -0.15 -13.73
C ASN A 4 10.32 -0.53 -12.25
N GLU A 5 10.43 0.47 -11.37
CA GLU A 5 10.50 0.33 -9.89
C GLU A 5 9.11 0.00 -9.27
N SER A 6 8.04 -0.03 -10.06
CA SER A 6 6.68 -0.35 -9.61
C SER A 6 6.44 -1.75 -8.98
N PRO A 7 7.15 -2.85 -9.35
CA PRO A 7 6.87 -4.18 -8.81
C PRO A 7 7.46 -4.39 -7.42
N GLU A 8 8.49 -3.62 -7.02
CA GLU A 8 9.14 -3.80 -5.72
C GLU A 8 8.29 -3.23 -4.58
N THR A 9 7.79 -1.99 -4.74
CA THR A 9 6.86 -1.36 -3.79
C THR A 9 5.61 -2.22 -3.60
N LEU A 10 5.03 -2.72 -4.71
CA LEU A 10 3.86 -3.59 -4.66
C LEU A 10 4.16 -4.93 -3.95
N SER A 11 5.29 -5.58 -4.26
CA SER A 11 5.66 -6.86 -3.66
C SER A 11 5.82 -6.75 -2.13
N ARG A 12 6.47 -5.68 -1.67
CA ARG A 12 6.60 -5.36 -0.24
C ARG A 12 5.26 -5.09 0.43
N LEU A 13 4.36 -4.34 -0.23
CA LEU A 13 3.01 -4.09 0.26
C LEU A 13 2.18 -5.37 0.40
N VAL A 14 2.27 -6.26 -0.59
CA VAL A 14 1.64 -7.59 -0.54
C VAL A 14 2.18 -8.35 0.66
N GLU A 15 3.50 -8.54 0.76
CA GLU A 15 4.12 -9.29 1.85
C GLU A 15 3.73 -8.76 3.23
N TYR A 16 3.79 -7.43 3.43
CA TYR A 16 3.37 -6.81 4.68
C TYR A 16 1.90 -7.04 4.99
N THR A 17 1.02 -6.91 4.00
CA THR A 17 -0.41 -7.14 4.17
C THR A 17 -0.69 -8.61 4.54
N ARG A 18 -0.02 -9.55 3.87
CA ARG A 18 -0.17 -10.99 4.16
C ARG A 18 0.29 -11.34 5.56
N THR A 19 1.45 -10.86 5.97
CA THR A 19 2.08 -11.24 7.23
C THR A 19 1.52 -10.47 8.43
N VAL A 20 1.39 -9.15 8.31
CA VAL A 20 1.05 -8.27 9.44
C VAL A 20 -0.44 -7.99 9.54
N LEU A 21 -1.15 -7.88 8.42
CA LEU A 21 -2.58 -7.55 8.42
C LEU A 21 -3.47 -8.79 8.43
N LEU A 22 -3.05 -9.86 7.75
CA LEU A 22 -3.77 -11.12 7.65
C LEU A 22 -3.19 -12.25 8.51
N GLY A 23 -2.03 -12.05 9.15
CA GLY A 23 -1.45 -13.04 10.06
C GLY A 23 -0.89 -14.30 9.37
N GLY A 24 -0.65 -14.24 8.05
CA GLY A 24 -0.18 -15.37 7.24
C GLY A 24 -1.28 -16.02 6.37
N ASP A 25 -2.55 -15.77 6.68
CA ASP A 25 -3.70 -16.29 5.92
C ASP A 25 -4.09 -15.35 4.78
N ALA A 26 -3.37 -15.45 3.67
CA ALA A 26 -3.57 -14.59 2.51
C ALA A 26 -4.01 -15.33 1.24
N ASP A 27 -4.64 -16.50 1.41
CA ASP A 27 -5.13 -17.28 0.29
C ASP A 27 -6.11 -16.43 -0.54
N GLY A 28 -5.73 -16.14 -1.79
CA GLY A 28 -6.50 -15.30 -2.70
C GLY A 28 -6.26 -13.78 -2.63
N LEU A 29 -5.35 -13.27 -1.79
CA LEU A 29 -4.99 -11.84 -1.82
C LEU A 29 -4.19 -11.51 -3.08
N THR A 30 -4.77 -10.67 -3.94
CA THR A 30 -4.16 -10.13 -5.14
C THR A 30 -3.96 -8.60 -5.03
N PRO A 31 -3.09 -8.02 -5.87
CA PRO A 31 -2.89 -6.57 -5.93
C PRO A 31 -4.15 -5.74 -6.19
N GLU A 32 -5.16 -6.35 -6.81
CA GLU A 32 -6.42 -5.74 -7.21
C GLU A 32 -7.57 -6.08 -6.24
N THR A 33 -7.28 -6.86 -5.18
CA THR A 33 -8.28 -7.21 -4.17
C THR A 33 -8.78 -5.94 -3.48
N PRO A 34 -10.10 -5.72 -3.41
CA PRO A 34 -10.66 -4.59 -2.70
C PRO A 34 -10.52 -4.77 -1.18
N LEU A 35 -9.45 -4.21 -0.63
CA LEU A 35 -9.03 -4.39 0.77
C LEU A 35 -10.07 -3.87 1.77
N LEU A 36 -10.75 -2.79 1.42
CA LEU A 36 -11.80 -2.20 2.26
C LEU A 36 -13.07 -3.05 2.24
N GLU A 37 -13.48 -3.55 1.08
CA GLU A 37 -14.68 -4.38 0.95
C GLU A 37 -14.50 -5.75 1.60
N TRP A 38 -13.29 -6.30 1.54
CA TRP A 38 -12.93 -7.55 2.21
C TRP A 38 -12.65 -7.40 3.71
N GLY A 39 -12.65 -6.18 4.25
CA GLY A 39 -12.30 -5.93 5.66
C GLY A 39 -10.82 -6.21 6.00
N VAL A 40 -9.97 -6.32 4.98
CA VAL A 40 -8.51 -6.44 5.13
C VAL A 40 -7.94 -5.14 5.69
N LEU A 41 -8.49 -3.99 5.26
CA LEU A 41 -8.17 -2.68 5.79
C LEU A 41 -9.35 -2.08 6.56
N ASP A 42 -9.03 -1.58 7.74
CA ASP A 42 -9.87 -0.77 8.62
C ASP A 42 -9.04 0.42 9.13
N SER A 43 -9.64 1.37 9.86
CA SER A 43 -8.94 2.58 10.33
C SER A 43 -7.63 2.29 11.08
N LEU A 44 -7.58 1.23 11.90
CA LEU A 44 -6.39 0.88 12.68
C LEU A 44 -5.34 0.24 11.78
N LYS A 45 -5.73 -0.70 10.92
CA LYS A 45 -4.81 -1.34 9.96
C LYS A 45 -4.28 -0.34 8.94
N THR A 46 -5.09 0.61 8.49
CA THR A 46 -4.67 1.71 7.60
C THR A 46 -3.63 2.60 8.28
N ALA A 47 -3.85 2.98 9.55
CA ALA A 47 -2.86 3.77 10.29
C ALA A 47 -1.53 2.99 10.46
N ARG A 48 -1.62 1.69 10.74
CA ARG A 48 -0.45 0.80 10.85
C ARG A 48 0.31 0.69 9.52
N LEU A 49 -0.42 0.50 8.42
CA LEU A 49 0.15 0.45 7.06
C LEU A 49 0.86 1.75 6.71
N VAL A 50 0.26 2.91 6.99
CA VAL A 50 0.90 4.21 6.76
C VAL A 50 2.16 4.39 7.62
N GLY A 51 2.13 3.93 8.87
CA GLY A 51 3.31 3.90 9.73
C GLY A 51 4.44 3.06 9.14
N TRP A 52 4.12 1.87 8.64
CA TRP A 52 5.09 0.98 7.99
C TRP A 52 5.61 1.55 6.68
N ILE A 53 4.75 2.11 5.81
CA ILE A 53 5.17 2.77 4.57
C ILE A 53 6.20 3.87 4.85
N ARG A 54 6.00 4.63 5.92
CA ARG A 54 6.95 5.66 6.34
C ARG A 54 8.29 5.08 6.77
N ASP A 55 8.28 3.97 7.51
CA ASP A 55 9.50 3.33 8.02
C ASP A 55 10.27 2.62 6.89
N GLU A 56 9.57 1.82 6.09
CA GLU A 56 10.15 1.00 5.02
C GLU A 56 10.58 1.82 3.81
N PHE A 57 9.72 2.75 3.37
CA PHE A 57 9.95 3.48 2.12
C PHE A 57 10.44 4.91 2.33
N GLY A 58 10.43 5.42 3.57
CA GLY A 58 10.73 6.82 3.87
C GLY A 58 9.62 7.81 3.46
N VAL A 59 8.44 7.30 3.09
CA VAL A 59 7.36 8.11 2.48
C VAL A 59 6.33 8.52 3.51
N ARG A 60 6.05 9.83 3.61
CA ARG A 60 4.99 10.34 4.48
C ARG A 60 3.67 10.47 3.72
N VAL A 61 2.71 9.61 4.04
CA VAL A 61 1.35 9.71 3.50
C VAL A 61 0.55 10.73 4.32
N PRO A 62 0.09 11.84 3.71
CA PRO A 62 -0.72 12.81 4.41
C PRO A 62 -2.15 12.28 4.64
N PRO A 63 -2.84 12.70 5.72
CA PRO A 63 -4.20 12.27 6.02
C PRO A 63 -5.20 12.56 4.90
N THR A 64 -4.99 13.62 4.13
CA THR A 64 -5.82 14.01 2.97
C THR A 64 -5.79 12.98 1.83
N LYS A 65 -4.73 12.16 1.76
CA LYS A 65 -4.59 11.07 0.79
C LYS A 65 -5.05 9.73 1.36
N MET A 66 -5.35 9.63 2.66
CA MET A 66 -5.90 8.44 3.32
C MET A 66 -7.41 8.32 3.08
N ASN A 67 -7.78 8.11 1.81
CA ASN A 67 -9.17 7.94 1.40
C ASN A 67 -9.39 6.57 0.75
N GLY A 68 -10.66 6.20 0.59
CA GLY A 68 -11.02 4.89 0.02
C GLY A 68 -10.55 4.69 -1.42
N ALA A 69 -10.32 5.75 -2.20
CA ALA A 69 -9.85 5.63 -3.58
C ALA A 69 -8.35 5.29 -3.66
N ASN A 70 -7.53 5.79 -2.73
CA ASN A 70 -6.10 5.46 -2.69
C ASN A 70 -5.81 4.17 -1.92
N PHE A 71 -6.70 3.78 -0.99
CA PHE A 71 -6.56 2.60 -0.13
C PHE A 71 -7.53 1.47 -0.51
N ARG A 72 -8.12 1.51 -1.71
CA ARG A 72 -9.02 0.46 -2.21
C ARG A 72 -8.32 -0.88 -2.39
N ASP A 73 -7.10 -0.86 -2.93
CA ASP A 73 -6.33 -2.04 -3.33
C ASP A 73 -4.83 -1.73 -3.26
N LEU A 74 -3.99 -2.79 -3.29
CA LEU A 74 -2.54 -2.64 -3.11
C LEU A 74 -1.89 -1.91 -4.29
N ASN A 75 -2.44 -2.05 -5.50
CA ASN A 75 -2.00 -1.28 -6.67
C ASN A 75 -2.16 0.22 -6.47
N SER A 76 -3.33 0.65 -5.98
CA SER A 76 -3.61 2.06 -5.70
C SER A 76 -2.69 2.62 -4.62
N ILE A 77 -2.39 1.82 -3.59
CA ILE A 77 -1.46 2.19 -2.53
C ILE A 77 -0.03 2.30 -3.08
N ALA A 78 0.42 1.35 -3.89
CA ALA A 78 1.73 1.39 -4.52
C ALA A 78 1.88 2.64 -5.40
N ALA A 79 0.88 2.94 -6.24
CA ALA A 79 0.87 4.14 -7.06
C ALA A 79 0.92 5.44 -6.23
N LEU A 80 0.20 5.48 -5.10
CA LEU A 80 0.27 6.60 -4.16
C LEU A 80 1.68 6.76 -3.58
N VAL A 81 2.30 5.66 -3.13
CA VAL A 81 3.64 5.67 -2.54
C VAL A 81 4.65 6.20 -3.56
N GLU A 82 4.63 5.68 -4.79
CA GLU A 82 5.52 6.14 -5.86
C GLU A 82 5.30 7.62 -6.21
N SER A 83 4.05 8.07 -6.31
CA SER A 83 3.71 9.47 -6.54
C SER A 83 4.17 10.41 -5.43
N LEU A 84 4.34 9.91 -4.20
CA LEU A 84 4.86 10.69 -3.07
C LEU A 84 6.39 10.61 -2.95
N ARG A 85 7.02 9.60 -3.55
CA ARG A 85 8.49 9.45 -3.63
C ARG A 85 9.10 10.42 -4.62
N ASP A 86 8.43 10.61 -5.75
CA ASP A 86 8.84 11.55 -6.78
C ASP A 86 7.85 12.72 -6.89
N PRO A 87 8.02 13.79 -6.10
CA PRO A 87 7.19 14.98 -6.21
C PRO A 87 7.50 15.83 -7.47
N ALA A 88 8.39 15.38 -8.38
CA ALA A 88 8.89 16.14 -9.52
C ALA A 88 8.45 15.58 -10.89
N GLY A 89 7.77 14.43 -10.95
CA GLY A 89 7.31 13.76 -12.16
C GLY A 89 5.99 14.30 -12.72
N VAL A 90 5.89 15.62 -12.90
CA VAL A 90 4.83 16.27 -13.70
C VAL A 90 5.36 16.73 -15.05
#